data_AF-A0AAU1VAC3-F1
#
_entry.id   AF-A0AAU1VAC3-F1
#
_cell.length_a   1.000
_cell.length_b   1.000
_cell.length_c   1.000
_cell.angle_alpha   90.00
_cell.angle_beta   90.00
_cell.angle_gamma   90.00
#
_symmetry.space_group_name_H-M   'P 1'
#
loop_
_entity.id
_entity.type
_entity.pdbx_description
1 polymer ?
#
loop_
_entity_poly.entity_id
_entity_poly.type
_entity_poly.pdbx_seq_one_letter_code
_entity_poly.pdbx_strand_id
1 'polypeptide(L)' 'MLCGRVVDVPANTDPAEARAAGAAMVVGLAHDFHEADVDVTWDPPREPGSWTAQVTVAATPPNA' A
#
# COMPACT_ATOMS: atom_id res chain seq x y z
N MET A 1 9.28 11.85 -12.60
CA MET A 1 8.45 11.40 -11.47
C MET A 1 8.04 9.97 -11.76
N LEU A 2 8.60 8.99 -11.05
CA LEU A 2 8.20 7.58 -11.17
C LEU A 2 7.02 7.40 -10.21
N CYS A 3 5.80 7.35 -10.74
CA CYS A 3 4.62 7.04 -9.94
C CYS A 3 4.67 5.55 -9.57
N GLY A 4 5.11 5.24 -8.34
CA GLY A 4 4.93 3.93 -7.71
C GLY A 4 5.74 2.78 -8.34
N ARG A 5 7.05 2.73 -8.08
CA ARG A 5 7.83 1.53 -8.33
C ARG A 5 7.82 0.64 -7.09
N VAL A 6 7.17 -0.52 -7.18
CA VAL A 6 7.43 -1.62 -6.27
C VAL A 6 8.82 -2.17 -6.61
N VAL A 7 9.82 -1.83 -5.81
CA VAL A 7 11.20 -2.32 -5.99
C VAL A 7 11.35 -3.68 -5.32
N ASP A 8 12.25 -4.51 -5.85
CA ASP A 8 12.70 -5.76 -5.22
C ASP A 8 11.62 -6.82 -4.95
N VAL A 9 10.52 -6.81 -5.73
CA VAL A 9 9.51 -7.88 -5.70
C VAL A 9 9.62 -8.75 -6.95
N PRO A 10 10.12 -10.00 -6.83
CA PRO A 10 10.10 -11.00 -7.90
C PRO A 10 8.69 -11.24 -8.47
N ALA A 11 8.60 -11.56 -9.76
CA ALA A 11 7.32 -11.83 -10.43
C ALA A 11 6.57 -13.06 -9.87
N ASN A 12 7.27 -13.96 -9.18
CA ASN A 12 6.73 -15.17 -8.55
C ASN A 12 6.70 -15.09 -7.02
N THR A 13 6.80 -13.88 -6.45
CA THR A 13 6.71 -13.65 -5.00
C THR A 13 5.35 -14.06 -4.47
N ASP A 14 5.33 -14.48 -3.19
CA ASP A 14 4.11 -14.79 -2.47
C ASP A 14 3.11 -13.60 -2.51
N PRO A 15 1.80 -13.86 -2.74
CA PRO A 15 0.81 -12.79 -2.80
C PRO A 15 0.75 -11.89 -1.55
N ALA A 16 1.06 -12.39 -0.36
CA ALA A 16 1.12 -11.56 0.85
C ALA A 16 2.32 -10.60 0.83
N GLU A 17 3.48 -11.07 0.39
CA GLU A 17 4.67 -10.22 0.23
C GLU A 17 4.47 -9.16 -0.87
N ALA A 18 3.87 -9.53 -2.01
CA ALA A 18 3.56 -8.58 -3.08
C ALA A 18 2.60 -7.47 -2.60
N ARG A 19 1.58 -7.84 -1.80
CA ARG A 19 0.65 -6.89 -1.18
C ARG A 19 1.34 -6.02 -0.14
N ALA A 20 2.23 -6.57 0.69
CA ALA A 20 2.99 -5.79 1.67
C ALA A 20 3.88 -4.74 0.99
N ALA A 21 4.59 -5.12 -0.08
CA ALA A 21 5.42 -4.20 -0.85
C ALA A 21 4.59 -3.13 -1.56
N GLY A 22 3.42 -3.50 -2.13
CA GLY A 22 2.48 -2.55 -2.70
C GLY A 22 1.94 -1.55 -1.67
N ALA A 23 1.62 -2.00 -0.47
CA ALA A 23 1.19 -1.14 0.63
C ALA A 23 2.30 -0.17 1.06
N ALA A 24 3.53 -0.66 1.26
CA ALA A 24 4.68 0.16 1.62
C ALA A 24 4.96 1.25 0.57
N MET A 25 4.83 0.92 -0.72
CA MET A 25 4.95 1.88 -1.81
C MET A 25 3.89 2.99 -1.73
N VAL A 26 2.62 2.65 -1.47
CA VAL A 26 1.53 3.63 -1.36
C VAL A 26 1.71 4.52 -0.14
N VAL A 27 2.11 3.94 1.00
CA VAL A 27 2.40 4.68 2.24
C VAL A 27 3.53 5.68 2.01
N GLY A 28 4.65 5.24 1.42
CA GLY A 28 5.77 6.13 1.11
C GLY A 28 5.36 7.26 0.17
N LEU A 29 4.56 6.98 -0.86
CA LEU A 29 4.08 8.00 -1.78
C LEU A 29 3.16 9.03 -1.10
N ALA A 30 2.23 8.58 -0.25
CA ALA A 30 1.34 9.47 0.47
C ALA A 30 2.12 10.39 1.42
N HIS A 31 3.12 9.84 2.12
CA HIS A 31 3.99 10.62 2.99
C HIS A 31 4.85 11.61 2.19
N ASP A 32 5.53 11.16 1.12
CA ASP A 32 6.47 12.00 0.36
C ASP A 32 5.79 13.16 -0.39
N PHE A 33 4.54 12.99 -0.84
CA PHE A 33 3.83 14.00 -1.63
C PHE A 33 2.82 14.82 -0.85
N HIS A 34 2.24 14.25 0.21
CA HIS A 34 1.14 14.85 0.95
C HIS A 34 1.42 14.97 2.45
N GLU A 35 2.59 14.54 2.94
CA GLU A 35 2.92 14.46 4.38
C GLU A 35 1.80 13.75 5.17
N ALA A 36 1.12 12.80 4.53
CA ALA A 36 -0.04 12.11 5.06
C ALA A 36 0.30 10.67 5.41
N ASP A 37 -0.02 10.28 6.63
CA ASP A 37 -0.05 8.87 7.02
C ASP A 37 -1.32 8.22 6.48
N VAL A 38 -1.18 7.05 5.86
CA VAL A 38 -2.30 6.30 5.29
C VAL A 38 -2.25 4.83 5.68
N ASP A 39 -3.43 4.26 5.91
CA ASP A 39 -3.63 2.84 6.11
C ASP A 39 -4.10 2.18 4.80
N VAL A 40 -3.51 1.03 4.46
CA VAL A 40 -3.87 0.23 3.28
C VAL A 40 -4.53 -1.06 3.75
N THR A 41 -5.83 -1.21 3.47
CA THR A 41 -6.61 -2.40 3.83
C THR A 41 -6.97 -3.18 2.57
N TRP A 42 -6.52 -4.43 2.49
CA TRP A 42 -6.78 -5.29 1.33
C TRP A 42 -8.19 -5.90 1.39
N ASP A 43 -8.93 -5.75 0.30
CA ASP A 43 -10.21 -6.40 0.12
C ASP A 43 -10.03 -7.90 -0.17
N PRO A 44 -11.02 -8.75 0.15
CA PRO A 44 -11.03 -10.13 -0.32
C PRO A 44 -10.90 -10.18 -1.86
N PRO A 45 -10.05 -11.06 -2.41
CA PRO A 45 -9.85 -11.15 -3.85
C PRO A 45 -11.15 -11.53 -4.54
N ARG A 46 -11.53 -10.75 -5.55
CA ARG A 46 -12.70 -11.06 -6.41
C ARG A 46 -12.34 -12.05 -7.51
N GLU A 47 -11.09 -12.03 -7.95
CA GLU A 47 -10.55 -12.92 -8.98
C GLU A 47 -9.19 -13.48 -8.53
N PRO A 48 -8.82 -14.70 -8.93
CA PRO A 48 -7.52 -15.25 -8.62
C PRO A 48 -6.39 -14.37 -9.15
N GLY A 49 -5.43 -14.02 -8.30
CA GLY A 49 -4.30 -13.17 -8.72
C GLY A 49 -4.61 -11.67 -8.79
N SER A 50 -5.82 -11.24 -8.43
CA SER A 50 -6.25 -9.84 -8.45
C SER A 50 -6.71 -9.38 -7.07
N TRP A 51 -6.14 -8.29 -6.59
CA TRP A 51 -6.47 -7.70 -5.30
C TRP A 51 -6.72 -6.20 -5.44
N THR A 52 -7.68 -5.71 -4.67
CA THR A 52 -7.95 -4.29 -4.49
C THR A 52 -7.71 -3.93 -3.04
N ALA A 53 -7.29 -2.69 -2.77
CA ALA A 53 -7.17 -2.17 -1.43
C ALA A 53 -7.91 -0.85 -1.29
N GLN A 54 -8.42 -0.60 -0.09
CA GLN A 54 -8.88 0.70 0.34
C GLN A 54 -7.71 1.43 1.00
N VAL A 55 -7.50 2.70 0.62
CA VAL A 55 -6.49 3.58 1.21
C VAL A 55 -7.21 4.66 2.00
N THR A 56 -6.93 4.73 3.30
CA THR A 56 -7.59 5.68 4.22
C THR A 56 -6.53 6.54 4.89
N VAL A 57 -6.76 7.84 5.02
CA VAL A 57 -5.87 8.71 5.80
C VAL A 57 -5.97 8.34 7.27
N ALA A 58 -4.83 8.05 7.89
CA ALA A 58 -4.76 7.74 9.30
C ALA A 58 -5.16 8.98 10.10
N ALA A 59 -6.11 8.82 11.02
CA ALA A 59 -6.45 9.90 11.94
C ALA A 59 -5.27 10.09 12.91
N THR A 60 -4.72 11.30 12.98
CA THR A 60 -3.78 11.64 14.05
C THR A 60 -4.51 11.42 15.38
N PRO A 61 -4.01 10.58 16.30
CA PRO A 61 -4.61 10.46 17.61
C PRO A 61 -4.63 11.86 18.24
N PRO A 62 -5.76 12.30 18.85
CA PRO A 62 -5.72 13.51 19.65
C PRO A 62 -4.66 13.28 20.74
N ASN A 63 -3.60 14.11 20.70
CA ASN A 63 -2.40 14.01 21.53
C ASN A 63 -2.71 13.49 22.94
N ALA A 64 -2.03 12.41 23.34
CA ALA A 64 -2.04 11.88 24.70
C ALA A 64 -1.20 12.74 25.65
#